data_AF-A0A1Q8RKY1-F1
#
_entry.id   AF-A0A1Q8RKY1-F1
#
_cell.length_a   1.000
_cell.length_b   1.000
_cell.length_c   1.000
_cell.angle_alpha   90.00
_cell.angle_beta   90.00
_cell.angle_gamma   90.00
#
_symmetry.space_group_name_H-M   'P 1'
#
loop_
_entity.id
_entity.type
_entity.pdbx_description
1 polymer ?
#
loop_
_entity_poly.entity_id
_entity_poly.type
_entity_poly.pdbx_seq_one_letter_code
_entity_poly.pdbx_strand_id
1 'polypeptide(L)'
;MPSSALNQNSGDASGSGGGNVPGNAGDNASSDAGRKPPRPPRGRVPRDATTVIPFELFLLGDGEKKLEEKVFSGMSNTSDFILKKEDHTIGNLLSEHLKMHKHVLMAGYKIAHPNVPELFIRVQTDGSITPKEALIQVLKKLMQDLSHLSREFTREFELRRMVEAGRSNQQGN
;
A
#
# COMPACT_ATOMS: atom_id res chain seq x y z
N MET A 1 56.04 -3.96 -12.03
CA MET A 1 57.44 -4.38 -11.77
C MET A 1 58.02 -3.36 -10.80
N PRO A 2 58.70 -3.73 -9.71
CA PRO A 2 59.48 -4.96 -9.44
C PRO A 2 58.71 -5.91 -8.49
N SER A 3 59.20 -7.05 -8.00
CA SER A 3 60.00 -8.17 -8.53
C SER A 3 60.16 -9.16 -7.36
N SER A 4 59.93 -10.44 -7.65
CA SER A 4 60.64 -11.61 -7.09
C SER A 4 60.46 -12.01 -5.62
N ALA A 5 59.97 -13.23 -5.38
CA ALA A 5 60.78 -14.30 -4.76
C ALA A 5 60.09 -15.68 -4.88
N LEU A 6 60.74 -16.53 -5.67
CA LEU A 6 60.62 -17.99 -5.75
C LEU A 6 61.21 -18.61 -4.47
N ASN A 7 60.67 -19.72 -3.96
CA ASN A 7 61.54 -20.72 -3.33
C ASN A 7 61.04 -22.14 -3.53
N GLN A 8 62.00 -23.00 -3.87
CA GLN A 8 61.92 -24.40 -4.27
C GLN A 8 62.41 -25.31 -3.14
N ASN A 9 62.48 -26.61 -3.45
CA ASN A 9 63.08 -27.77 -2.77
C ASN A 9 62.16 -28.55 -1.83
N SER A 10 61.80 -29.81 -2.13
CA SER A 10 62.55 -31.03 -2.52
C SER A 10 63.22 -31.73 -1.34
N GLY A 11 63.10 -33.07 -1.31
CA GLY A 11 63.71 -33.92 -0.30
C GLY A 11 63.11 -35.33 -0.28
N ASP A 12 63.80 -36.24 -0.95
CA ASP A 12 63.60 -37.70 -0.97
C ASP A 12 63.90 -38.39 0.37
N ALA A 13 63.23 -39.51 0.65
CA ALA A 13 63.72 -40.64 1.48
C ALA A 13 62.68 -41.80 1.40
N SER A 14 62.91 -42.85 0.62
CA SER A 14 63.59 -44.12 0.98
C SER A 14 62.94 -44.89 2.14
N GLY A 15 62.46 -46.10 1.84
CA GLY A 15 61.60 -46.91 2.71
C GLY A 15 62.29 -47.91 3.66
N SER A 16 61.59 -49.04 3.85
CA SER A 16 61.76 -50.13 4.83
C SER A 16 61.16 -49.82 6.20
N GLY A 17 60.36 -50.66 6.87
CA GLY A 17 59.84 -52.00 6.58
C GLY A 17 59.25 -52.58 7.88
N GLY A 18 58.21 -53.41 7.76
CA GLY A 18 57.89 -54.45 8.74
C GLY A 18 56.70 -54.20 9.68
N GLY A 19 55.67 -55.05 9.59
CA GLY A 19 54.70 -55.28 10.68
C GLY A 19 53.31 -55.75 10.23
N ASN A 20 53.10 -57.06 10.20
CA ASN A 20 51.93 -57.82 9.71
C ASN A 20 50.63 -57.69 10.55
N VAL A 21 49.48 -57.50 9.86
CA VAL A 21 48.08 -58.09 9.93
C VAL A 21 47.53 -58.75 11.23
N PRO A 22 46.20 -58.97 11.44
CA PRO A 22 45.02 -58.71 10.56
C PRO A 22 43.72 -58.21 11.26
N GLY A 23 42.74 -57.77 10.45
CA GLY A 23 41.35 -57.64 10.92
C GLY A 23 40.47 -56.78 10.03
N ASN A 24 39.90 -57.38 8.97
CA ASN A 24 38.89 -56.77 8.11
C ASN A 24 37.53 -56.72 8.84
N ALA A 25 36.96 -55.54 9.07
CA ALA A 25 35.56 -55.35 9.39
C ALA A 25 35.14 -53.94 8.94
N GLY A 26 34.10 -53.91 8.10
CA GLY A 26 33.77 -52.77 7.25
C GLY A 26 33.33 -51.50 7.97
N ASP A 27 33.56 -50.41 7.27
CA ASP A 27 32.99 -49.10 7.47
C ASP A 27 31.45 -49.17 7.54
N ASN A 28 30.88 -48.58 8.59
CA ASN A 28 29.71 -47.71 8.53
C ASN A 28 29.43 -47.12 9.91
N ALA A 29 30.08 -46.00 10.23
CA ALA A 29 29.66 -45.13 11.31
C ALA A 29 28.36 -44.41 10.90
N SER A 30 27.21 -45.02 11.20
CA SER A 30 25.93 -44.31 11.20
C SER A 30 25.78 -43.60 12.54
N SER A 31 25.85 -42.27 12.51
CA SER A 31 25.72 -41.39 13.65
C SER A 31 24.28 -41.38 14.18
N ASP A 32 24.12 -41.94 15.37
CA ASP A 32 22.99 -41.73 16.27
C ASP A 32 23.07 -40.32 16.88
N ALA A 33 22.23 -39.39 16.39
CA ALA A 33 21.91 -38.16 17.10
C ALA A 33 20.56 -37.57 16.64
N GLY A 34 19.53 -37.68 17.50
CA GLY A 34 18.50 -36.65 17.65
C GLY A 34 17.22 -36.76 16.79
N ARG A 35 16.37 -37.78 17.02
CA ARG A 35 14.98 -37.73 16.55
C ARG A 35 14.16 -36.73 17.37
N LYS A 36 13.72 -35.63 16.76
CA LYS A 36 12.73 -34.71 17.34
C LYS A 36 11.39 -35.43 17.58
N PRO A 37 10.65 -35.10 18.65
CA PRO A 37 9.34 -35.71 18.92
C PRO A 37 8.31 -35.37 17.84
N PRO A 38 7.29 -36.23 17.63
CA PRO A 38 6.24 -35.98 16.64
C PRO A 38 5.44 -34.72 17.00
N ARG A 39 5.11 -33.93 15.98
CA ARG A 39 4.27 -32.73 16.16
C ARG A 39 2.88 -33.15 16.64
N PRO A 40 2.28 -32.41 17.59
CA PRO A 40 0.90 -32.67 17.99
C PRO A 40 -0.04 -32.50 16.79
N PRO A 41 -1.18 -33.21 16.77
CA PRO A 41 -2.18 -33.02 15.71
C PRO A 41 -2.60 -31.55 15.70
N ARG A 42 -2.62 -30.93 14.51
CA ARG A 42 -3.15 -29.57 14.36
C ARG A 42 -4.62 -29.64 14.73
N GLY A 43 -4.94 -29.31 15.99
CA GLY A 43 -6.26 -28.82 16.33
C GLY A 43 -6.60 -27.76 15.30
N ARG A 44 -7.70 -27.96 14.58
CA ARG A 44 -8.24 -26.93 13.72
C ARG A 44 -8.51 -25.76 14.65
N VAL A 45 -7.66 -24.74 14.62
CA VAL A 45 -7.98 -23.46 15.24
C VAL A 45 -9.41 -23.14 14.79
N PRO A 46 -10.35 -22.84 15.70
CA PRO A 46 -11.58 -22.19 15.29
C PRO A 46 -11.14 -21.07 14.35
N ARG A 47 -11.73 -20.99 13.17
CA ARG A 47 -11.54 -19.81 12.33
C ARG A 47 -12.11 -18.67 13.17
N ASP A 48 -11.25 -18.02 13.96
CA ASP A 48 -11.62 -16.87 14.74
C ASP A 48 -12.28 -15.91 13.77
N ALA A 49 -13.45 -15.46 14.18
CA ALA A 49 -14.41 -14.70 13.42
C ALA A 49 -13.82 -13.36 12.96
N THR A 50 -12.97 -13.37 11.94
CA THR A 50 -12.78 -12.20 11.07
C THR A 50 -13.84 -12.24 9.99
N THR A 51 -15.11 -12.33 10.38
CA THR A 51 -16.15 -11.72 9.58
C THR A 51 -15.93 -10.24 9.76
N VAL A 52 -15.10 -9.63 8.90
CA VAL A 52 -15.02 -8.17 8.81
C VAL A 52 -16.45 -7.67 8.76
N ILE A 53 -16.84 -6.99 9.82
CA ILE A 53 -18.16 -6.40 9.93
C ILE A 53 -18.23 -5.37 8.80
N PRO A 54 -19.16 -5.48 7.83
CA PRO A 54 -19.09 -4.73 6.56
C PRO A 54 -18.97 -3.20 6.73
N PHE A 55 -19.33 -2.69 7.90
CA PHE A 55 -19.34 -1.28 8.23
C PHE A 55 -17.97 -0.71 8.66
N GLU A 56 -16.99 -1.53 9.01
CA GLU A 56 -15.65 -1.06 9.42
C GLU A 56 -14.87 -0.38 8.28
N LEU A 57 -15.32 -0.52 7.03
CA LEU A 57 -14.66 0.09 5.88
C LEU A 57 -14.91 1.61 5.78
N PHE A 58 -16.04 2.08 6.31
CA PHE A 58 -16.46 3.49 6.20
C PHE A 58 -16.79 4.14 7.57
N LEU A 59 -17.08 3.36 8.61
CA LEU A 59 -17.27 3.87 9.97
C LEU A 59 -15.94 4.00 10.71
N LEU A 60 -15.76 5.13 11.39
CA LEU A 60 -14.62 5.36 12.26
C LEU A 60 -14.81 4.62 13.58
N GLY A 61 -13.70 4.12 14.14
CA GLY A 61 -13.70 3.58 15.49
C GLY A 61 -13.85 4.68 16.55
N ASP A 62 -14.09 4.25 17.80
CA ASP A 62 -14.23 5.16 18.93
C ASP A 62 -12.94 5.99 19.13
N GLY A 63 -13.06 7.31 19.01
CA GLY A 63 -11.95 8.26 19.19
C GLY A 63 -11.06 8.48 17.96
N GLU A 64 -11.33 7.86 16.82
CA GLU A 64 -10.56 8.08 15.60
C GLU A 64 -10.93 9.38 14.89
N LYS A 65 -9.93 10.15 14.45
CA LYS A 65 -10.13 11.35 13.63
C LYS A 65 -10.16 10.97 12.15
N LYS A 66 -11.08 11.57 11.39
CA LYS A 66 -11.20 11.35 9.95
C LYS A 66 -9.96 11.80 9.17
N LEU A 67 -9.41 12.94 9.56
CA LEU A 67 -8.29 13.58 8.89
C LEU A 67 -7.21 13.91 9.90
N GLU A 68 -5.99 13.50 9.58
CA GLU A 68 -4.77 13.84 10.31
C GLU A 68 -3.79 14.51 9.35
N GLU A 69 -3.22 15.64 9.76
CA GLU A 69 -2.25 16.40 8.97
C GLU A 69 -0.85 16.18 9.57
N LYS A 70 0.10 15.77 8.73
CA LYS A 70 1.51 15.58 9.09
C LYS A 70 2.37 16.42 8.17
N VAL A 71 3.05 17.41 8.71
CA VAL A 71 4.02 18.22 7.96
C VAL A 71 5.20 17.33 7.55
N PHE A 72 5.53 17.34 6.25
CA PHE A 72 6.62 16.52 5.72
C PHE A 72 7.91 17.33 5.72
N SER A 73 8.83 17.01 6.62
CA SER A 73 10.10 17.75 6.81
C SER A 73 11.13 17.53 5.70
N GLY A 74 10.92 16.58 4.79
CA GLY A 74 11.86 16.27 3.71
C GLY A 74 11.80 17.20 2.50
N MET A 75 10.74 18.01 2.38
CA MET A 75 10.53 18.95 1.27
C MET A 75 9.92 20.24 1.82
N SER A 76 10.27 21.40 1.23
CA SER A 76 9.68 22.68 1.63
C SER A 76 8.19 22.73 1.29
N ASN A 77 7.40 23.29 2.22
CA ASN A 77 5.97 23.54 2.06
C ASN A 77 5.16 22.30 1.64
N THR A 78 5.50 21.15 2.21
CA THR A 78 4.83 19.87 1.92
C THR A 78 4.12 19.34 3.15
N SER A 79 2.90 18.85 2.98
CA SER A 79 2.15 18.17 4.05
C SER A 79 1.46 16.91 3.53
N ASP A 80 1.45 15.90 4.39
CA ASP A 80 0.76 14.64 4.19
C ASP A 80 -0.56 14.67 4.97
N PHE A 81 -1.66 14.48 4.27
CA PHE A 81 -2.99 14.31 4.84
C PHE A 81 -3.34 12.84 4.83
N ILE A 82 -3.67 12.31 6.00
CA ILE A 82 -4.10 10.92 6.19
C ILE A 82 -5.60 10.95 6.42
N LEU A 83 -6.35 10.37 5.49
CA LEU A 83 -7.79 10.22 5.57
C LEU A 83 -8.13 8.77 5.91
N LYS A 84 -8.77 8.57 7.06
CA LYS A 84 -9.22 7.25 7.51
C LYS A 84 -10.57 6.90 6.90
N LYS A 85 -10.76 5.62 6.60
CA LYS A 85 -12.01 5.07 6.06
C LYS A 85 -12.42 5.74 4.75
N GLU A 86 -11.45 5.97 3.88
CA GLU A 86 -11.61 6.58 2.55
C GLU A 86 -10.81 5.79 1.52
N ASP A 87 -11.21 5.89 0.25
CA ASP A 87 -10.67 5.10 -0.84
C ASP A 87 -10.24 5.95 -2.04
N HIS A 88 -10.05 5.30 -3.20
CA HIS A 88 -9.67 5.93 -4.45
C HIS A 88 -10.68 6.98 -4.93
N THR A 89 -11.94 6.92 -4.51
CA THR A 89 -13.00 7.82 -4.95
C THR A 89 -12.64 9.27 -4.62
N ILE A 90 -12.43 9.57 -3.33
CA ILE A 90 -12.05 10.91 -2.89
C ILE A 90 -10.56 11.19 -3.14
N GLY A 91 -9.71 10.16 -3.09
CA GLY A 91 -8.27 10.28 -3.34
C GLY A 91 -7.96 10.80 -4.74
N ASN A 92 -8.54 10.17 -5.76
CA ASN A 92 -8.36 10.58 -7.15
C ASN A 92 -8.99 11.95 -7.40
N LEU A 93 -10.23 12.14 -6.93
CA LEU A 93 -10.96 13.39 -7.09
C LEU A 93 -10.16 14.59 -6.55
N LEU A 94 -9.67 14.50 -5.31
CA LEU A 94 -8.90 15.58 -4.71
C LEU A 94 -7.56 15.78 -5.40
N SER A 95 -6.84 14.71 -5.71
CA SER A 95 -5.50 14.81 -6.31
C SER A 95 -5.52 15.47 -7.68
N GLU A 96 -6.50 15.16 -8.51
CA GLU A 96 -6.68 15.80 -9.82
C GLU A 96 -7.01 17.28 -9.68
N HIS A 97 -7.90 17.64 -8.76
CA HIS A 97 -8.30 19.04 -8.57
C HIS A 97 -7.22 19.88 -7.89
N LEU A 98 -6.41 19.28 -7.01
CA LEU A 98 -5.24 19.92 -6.42
C LEU A 98 -4.18 20.23 -7.48
N LYS A 99 -3.94 19.32 -8.44
CA LYS A 99 -2.99 19.57 -9.55
C LYS A 99 -3.41 20.73 -10.45
N MET A 100 -4.71 21.05 -10.50
CA MET A 100 -5.20 22.21 -11.27
C MET A 100 -5.01 23.55 -10.53
N HIS A 101 -4.65 23.52 -9.25
CA HIS A 101 -4.50 24.73 -8.45
C HIS A 101 -3.15 25.41 -8.71
N LYS A 102 -3.15 26.72 -9.01
CA LYS A 102 -1.96 27.47 -9.46
C LYS A 102 -0.79 27.44 -8.48
N HIS A 103 -1.08 27.41 -7.18
CA HIS A 103 -0.09 27.43 -6.10
C HIS A 103 0.35 26.04 -5.64
N VAL A 104 -0.16 24.97 -6.26
CA VAL A 104 0.22 23.59 -5.97
C VAL A 104 1.27 23.15 -6.99
N LEU A 105 2.44 22.77 -6.50
CA LEU A 105 3.54 22.26 -7.33
C LEU A 105 3.39 20.76 -7.59
N MET A 106 2.97 20.03 -6.56
CA MET A 106 2.78 18.59 -6.63
C MET A 106 1.61 18.19 -5.74
N ALA A 107 0.74 17.34 -6.27
CA ALA A 107 -0.26 16.63 -5.49
C ALA A 107 -0.38 15.18 -5.98
N GLY A 108 -0.55 14.26 -5.05
CA GLY A 108 -0.75 12.85 -5.36
C GLY A 108 -1.28 12.09 -4.17
N TYR A 109 -1.91 10.95 -4.43
CA TYR A 109 -2.42 10.09 -3.40
C TYR A 109 -1.92 8.66 -3.55
N LYS A 110 -1.97 7.91 -2.45
CA LYS A 110 -1.74 6.47 -2.42
C LYS A 110 -2.60 5.81 -1.35
N ILE A 111 -2.95 4.55 -1.57
CA ILE A 111 -3.51 3.67 -0.56
C ILE A 111 -2.38 2.76 -0.09
N ALA A 112 -2.11 2.73 1.21
CA ALA A 112 -0.98 1.97 1.75
C ALA A 112 -1.19 0.46 1.64
N HIS A 113 -2.42 -0.01 1.85
CA HIS A 113 -2.78 -1.42 1.77
C HIS A 113 -4.26 -1.61 1.40
N PRO A 114 -4.64 -2.53 0.50
CA PRO A 114 -6.03 -2.71 0.06
C PRO A 114 -7.02 -3.04 1.19
N ASN A 115 -6.57 -3.80 2.19
CA ASN A 115 -7.43 -4.22 3.31
C ASN A 115 -7.53 -3.20 4.44
N VAL A 116 -6.83 -2.07 4.35
CA VAL A 116 -6.90 -0.99 5.35
C VAL A 116 -7.30 0.28 4.61
N PRO A 117 -8.52 0.80 4.83
CA PRO A 117 -9.02 1.96 4.10
C PRO A 117 -8.37 3.24 4.66
N GLU A 118 -7.08 3.44 4.36
CA GLU A 118 -6.31 4.63 4.70
C GLU A 118 -5.75 5.25 3.43
N LEU A 119 -6.21 6.47 3.18
CA LEU A 119 -5.85 7.28 2.03
C LEU A 119 -4.80 8.32 2.46
N PHE A 120 -3.66 8.31 1.77
CA PHE A 120 -2.61 9.30 1.96
C PHE A 120 -2.61 10.26 0.81
N ILE A 121 -2.76 11.56 1.08
CA ILE A 121 -2.66 12.64 0.09
C ILE A 121 -1.47 13.51 0.45
N ARG A 122 -0.49 13.60 -0.46
CA ARG A 122 0.65 14.51 -0.32
C ARG A 122 0.41 15.73 -1.17
N VAL A 123 0.57 16.92 -0.57
CA VAL A 123 0.45 18.20 -1.26
C VAL A 123 1.68 19.05 -0.98
N GLN A 124 2.27 19.59 -2.04
CA GLN A 124 3.36 20.54 -2.01
C GLN A 124 2.92 21.85 -2.67
N THR A 125 3.15 22.97 -1.98
CA THR A 125 2.86 24.31 -2.48
C THR A 125 4.11 25.13 -2.76
N ASP A 126 3.93 26.24 -3.48
CA ASP A 126 4.96 27.22 -3.79
C ASP A 126 5.44 28.03 -2.56
N GLY A 127 4.74 27.92 -1.43
CA GLY A 127 4.99 28.69 -0.21
C GLY A 127 4.20 30.00 -0.11
N SER A 128 3.46 30.37 -1.16
CA SER A 128 2.52 31.51 -1.12
C SER A 128 1.31 31.20 -0.25
N ILE A 129 0.89 29.93 -0.26
CA ILE A 129 -0.20 29.40 0.58
C ILE A 129 0.24 28.11 1.26
N THR A 130 -0.37 27.82 2.40
CA THR A 130 -0.15 26.54 3.08
C THR A 130 -0.82 25.38 2.31
N PRO A 131 -0.28 24.15 2.36
CA PRO A 131 -0.93 22.99 1.75
C PRO A 131 -2.36 22.76 2.26
N LYS A 132 -2.61 23.10 3.53
CA LYS A 132 -3.93 23.06 4.14
C LYS A 132 -4.90 24.05 3.51
N GLU A 133 -4.48 25.29 3.29
CA GLU A 133 -5.32 26.29 2.63
C GLU A 133 -5.62 25.91 1.19
N ALA A 134 -4.62 25.39 0.47
CA ALA A 134 -4.81 24.87 -0.89
C ALA A 134 -5.89 23.78 -0.93
N LEU A 135 -5.83 22.84 0.01
CA LEU A 135 -6.82 21.77 0.14
C LEU A 135 -8.24 22.31 0.41
N ILE A 136 -8.37 23.26 1.33
CA ILE A 136 -9.67 23.86 1.67
C ILE A 136 -10.26 24.63 0.47
N GLN A 137 -9.43 25.38 -0.26
CA GLN A 137 -9.89 26.14 -1.43
C GLN A 137 -10.38 25.19 -2.53
N VAL A 138 -9.64 24.10 -2.78
CA VAL A 138 -10.03 23.07 -3.76
C VAL A 138 -11.31 22.36 -3.35
N LEU A 139 -11.46 21.98 -2.06
CA LEU A 139 -12.69 21.37 -1.55
C LEU A 139 -13.91 22.27 -1.73
N LYS A 140 -13.79 23.57 -1.42
CA LYS A 140 -14.87 24.54 -1.61
C LYS A 140 -15.27 24.66 -3.08
N LYS A 141 -14.29 24.72 -3.98
CA LYS A 141 -14.54 24.76 -5.42
C LYS A 141 -15.25 23.50 -5.91
N LEU A 142 -14.77 22.33 -5.49
CA LEU A 142 -15.39 21.03 -5.79
C LEU A 142 -16.86 20.96 -5.35
N MET A 143 -17.17 21.43 -4.14
CA MET A 143 -18.56 21.48 -3.66
C MET A 143 -19.45 22.37 -4.52
N GLN A 144 -18.93 23.52 -4.98
CA GLN A 144 -19.65 24.41 -5.89
C GLN A 144 -19.90 23.76 -7.25
N ASP A 145 -18.87 23.11 -7.81
CA ASP A 145 -18.95 22.44 -9.11
C ASP A 145 -19.95 21.27 -9.08
N LEU A 146 -19.92 20.44 -8.03
CA LEU A 146 -20.88 19.34 -7.84
C LEU A 146 -22.31 19.85 -7.61
N SER A 147 -22.46 20.93 -6.85
CA SER A 147 -23.77 21.56 -6.64
C SER A 147 -24.33 22.12 -7.95
N HIS A 148 -23.47 22.70 -8.80
CA HIS A 148 -23.85 23.17 -10.12
C HIS A 148 -24.27 22.01 -11.03
N LEU A 149 -23.46 20.95 -11.09
CA LEU A 149 -23.78 19.74 -11.85
C LEU A 149 -25.13 19.14 -11.43
N SER A 150 -25.38 19.04 -10.13
CA SER A 150 -26.64 18.50 -9.61
C SER A 150 -27.85 19.30 -10.08
N ARG A 151 -27.78 20.64 -10.06
CA ARG A 151 -28.89 21.49 -10.50
C ARG A 151 -29.16 21.36 -11.99
N GLU A 152 -28.12 21.42 -12.81
CA GLU A 152 -28.26 21.30 -14.27
C GLU A 152 -28.77 19.91 -14.65
N PHE A 153 -28.28 18.86 -13.97
CA PHE A 153 -28.78 17.50 -14.18
C PHE A 153 -30.26 17.36 -13.82
N THR A 154 -30.69 17.81 -12.64
CA THR A 154 -32.10 17.75 -12.24
C THR A 154 -33.00 18.53 -13.20
N ARG A 155 -32.56 19.73 -13.60
CA ARG A 155 -33.30 20.56 -14.56
C ARG A 155 -33.51 19.84 -15.90
N GLU A 156 -32.44 19.33 -16.50
CA GLU A 156 -32.51 18.61 -17.77
C GLU A 156 -33.32 17.31 -17.65
N PHE A 157 -33.18 16.61 -16.53
CA PHE A 157 -33.93 15.38 -16.26
C PHE A 157 -35.44 15.66 -16.20
N GLU A 158 -35.87 16.67 -15.45
CA GLU A 158 -37.28 17.06 -15.34
C GLU A 158 -37.87 17.52 -16.67
N LEU A 159 -37.13 18.35 -17.43
CA LEU A 159 -37.55 18.80 -18.76
C LEU A 159 -37.80 17.62 -19.71
N ARG A 160 -36.89 16.64 -19.75
CA ARG A 160 -37.04 15.44 -20.59
C ARG A 160 -38.21 14.57 -20.14
N ARG A 161 -38.40 14.38 -18.83
CA ARG A 161 -39.54 13.63 -18.28
C ARG A 161 -40.88 14.23 -18.68
N MET A 162 -41.01 15.57 -18.67
CA MET A 162 -42.24 16.25 -19.09
C MET A 162 -42.54 16.06 -20.58
N VAL A 163 -41.52 16.14 -21.44
CA VAL A 163 -41.69 15.94 -22.89
C VAL A 163 -42.13 14.52 -23.22
N GLU A 164 -41.59 13.50 -22.54
CA GLU A 164 -41.99 12.10 -22.72
C GLU A 164 -43.43 11.81 -22.27
N ALA A 165 -43.86 12.41 -21.15
CA ALA A 165 -45.24 12.31 -20.67
C ALA A 165 -46.24 13.03 -21.60
N GLY A 166 -45.83 14.14 -22.23
CA GLY A 166 -46.66 14.85 -23.20
C GLY A 166 -46.87 14.08 -24.52
N ARG A 167 -45.87 13.30 -24.97
CA ARG A 167 -45.95 12.50 -26.21
C ARG A 167 -46.91 11.32 -26.09
N SER A 168 -46.99 10.69 -24.93
CA SER A 168 -47.87 9.54 -24.68
C SER A 168 -49.35 9.92 -24.70
N ASN A 169 -49.71 11.18 -24.42
CA ASN A 169 -51.08 11.68 -24.50
C ASN A 169 -51.56 12.07 -25.90
N GLN A 170 -50.66 12.28 -26.89
CA GLN A 170 -51.06 12.67 -28.24
C GLN A 170 -51.31 11.48 -29.20
N GLN A 171 -50.88 10.27 -28.84
CA GLN A 171 -51.08 9.06 -29.65
C GLN A 171 -52.38 8.29 -29.34
N GLY A 172 -53.21 8.82 -28.44
CA GLY A 172 -54.44 8.17 -27.97
C GLY A 172 -55.75 8.80 -28.44
N ASN A 173 -55.76 9.65 -29.47
CA ASN A 173 -56.98 10.27 -30.00
C ASN A 173 -57.10 10.10 -31.51
#